data_AF-A0A0F8ZNC9-F1
#
_entry.id   AF-A0A0F8ZNC9-F1
#
_cell.length_a   1.000
_cell.length_b   1.000
_cell.length_c   1.000
_cell.angle_alpha   90.00
_cell.angle_beta   90.00
_cell.angle_gamma   90.00
#
_symmetry.space_group_name_H-M   'P 1'
#
loop_
_entity.id
_entity.type
_entity.pdbx_description
1 polymer ?
#
loop_
_entity_poly.entity_id
_entity_poly.type
_entity_poly.pdbx_seq_one_letter_code
_entity_poly.pdbx_strand_id
1 'polypeptide(L)'
;YLAYQLFRAAGTDGLPEAAQLRELAADDLSATVQRFMGPRYSEAYVKGVHDHDAAIILEALLRIDASVGLLRYHPRARALASVFWFQFSDQSRRELITAKLKGFGSIKELFPDTEVQQKYVAELQQLICEYVENVGAFPEELAEQAGRYLFEELTRGDRFVISRRARDLYHDFNAYLEEKHFVDRYRAGVEEVRRDTASTFLLQRDWVEAFLATRGDTRDDDYADEVATLLLTGSFDVTCVIETPLNEDLAGMVGNHPLIEEKTYRLNYNRFVLKLQRYEREVVPRFEAYGRLKKELVEKERDRMRLDEFRPRVLTSFVRNKLIDQVYLRLLGDNLAKQIGVVGEQKRTDRMGLLLLISPPGYGKTTLMEYLANRL
;
A
#
# COMPACT_ATOMS: atom_id res chain seq x y z
N TYR A 1 -2.74 -5.00 1.57
CA TYR A 1 -1.26 -4.89 1.48
C TYR A 1 -0.73 -5.76 0.34
N LEU A 2 -1.06 -7.06 0.27
CA LEU A 2 -0.70 -7.95 -0.84
C LEU A 2 -0.95 -7.35 -2.24
N ALA A 3 -2.17 -6.86 -2.51
CA ALA A 3 -2.53 -6.21 -3.77
C ALA A 3 -1.63 -5.00 -4.11
N TYR A 4 -1.30 -4.19 -3.11
CA TYR A 4 -0.44 -3.01 -3.27
C TYR A 4 1.00 -3.40 -3.57
N GLN A 5 1.56 -4.41 -2.90
CA GLN A 5 2.90 -4.89 -3.21
C GLN A 5 2.99 -5.44 -4.64
N LEU A 6 1.95 -6.14 -5.10
CA LEU A 6 1.90 -6.64 -6.48
C LEU A 6 1.77 -5.48 -7.47
N PHE A 7 0.89 -4.52 -7.19
CA PHE A 7 0.74 -3.29 -7.98
C PHE A 7 2.06 -2.51 -8.10
N ARG A 8 2.83 -2.39 -7.01
CA ARG A 8 4.14 -1.73 -7.00
C ARG A 8 5.24 -2.52 -7.70
N ALA A 9 5.13 -3.85 -7.73
CA ALA A 9 6.08 -4.75 -8.39
C ALA A 9 5.73 -5.03 -9.86
N ALA A 10 4.67 -4.41 -10.40
CA ALA A 10 4.31 -4.55 -11.80
C ALA A 10 5.46 -4.05 -12.70
N GLY A 11 5.89 -4.90 -13.64
CA GLY A 11 7.07 -4.64 -14.48
C GLY A 11 8.43 -4.86 -13.80
N THR A 12 8.47 -5.31 -12.55
CA THR A 12 9.71 -5.71 -11.84
C THR A 12 9.67 -7.19 -11.45
N ASP A 13 10.82 -7.77 -11.10
CA ASP A 13 10.92 -9.12 -10.55
C ASP A 13 10.27 -10.24 -11.41
N GLY A 14 10.23 -10.05 -12.73
CA GLY A 14 9.63 -10.99 -13.67
C GLY A 14 8.10 -10.97 -13.71
N LEU A 15 7.46 -9.97 -13.11
CA LEU A 15 6.02 -9.73 -13.25
C LEU A 15 5.69 -8.96 -14.55
N PRO A 16 4.52 -9.23 -15.15
CA PRO A 16 4.03 -8.44 -16.28
C PRO A 16 3.90 -6.95 -15.92
N GLU A 17 3.97 -6.08 -16.91
CA GLU A 17 3.72 -4.66 -16.74
C GLU A 17 2.26 -4.40 -16.32
N ALA A 18 2.00 -3.26 -15.68
CA ALA A 18 0.65 -2.90 -15.22
C ALA A 18 -0.39 -2.95 -16.35
N ALA A 19 -0.03 -2.52 -17.56
CA ALA A 19 -0.89 -2.60 -18.74
C ALA A 19 -1.27 -4.05 -19.10
N GLN A 20 -0.29 -4.97 -19.04
CA GLN A 20 -0.50 -6.38 -19.32
C GLN A 20 -1.33 -7.05 -18.23
N LEU A 21 -1.06 -6.75 -16.96
CA LEU A 21 -1.83 -7.27 -15.82
C LEU A 21 -3.31 -6.89 -15.92
N ARG A 22 -3.60 -5.67 -16.38
CA ARG A 22 -4.97 -5.17 -16.56
C ARG A 22 -5.72 -5.88 -17.67
N GLU A 23 -5.02 -6.39 -18.68
CA GLU A 23 -5.60 -7.11 -19.82
C GLU A 23 -5.84 -8.61 -19.55
N LEU A 24 -5.33 -9.13 -18.44
CA LEU A 24 -5.54 -10.52 -18.03
C LEU A 24 -7.02 -10.79 -17.74
N ALA A 25 -7.47 -12.01 -18.07
CA ALA A 25 -8.75 -12.50 -17.57
C ALA A 25 -8.72 -12.63 -16.04
N ALA A 26 -9.90 -12.55 -15.40
CA ALA A 26 -10.02 -12.56 -13.94
C ALA A 26 -9.35 -13.80 -13.29
N ASP A 27 -9.45 -14.96 -13.92
CA ASP A 27 -8.83 -16.21 -13.44
C ASP A 27 -7.29 -16.14 -13.54
N ASP A 28 -6.75 -15.55 -14.60
CA ASP A 28 -5.30 -15.39 -14.80
C ASP A 28 -4.71 -14.34 -13.86
N LEU A 29 -5.44 -13.25 -13.61
CA LEU A 29 -5.06 -12.25 -12.62
C LEU A 29 -5.04 -12.89 -11.21
N SER A 30 -6.07 -13.67 -10.87
CA SER A 30 -6.14 -14.41 -9.60
C SER A 30 -5.01 -15.41 -9.46
N ALA A 31 -4.68 -16.16 -10.50
CA ALA A 31 -3.54 -17.07 -10.51
C ALA A 31 -2.20 -16.34 -10.32
N THR A 32 -2.07 -15.13 -10.89
CA THR A 32 -0.89 -14.28 -10.70
C THR A 32 -0.76 -13.83 -9.25
N VAL A 33 -1.86 -13.38 -8.63
CA VAL A 33 -1.89 -13.02 -7.20
C VAL A 33 -1.54 -14.21 -6.32
N GLN A 34 -2.08 -15.41 -6.60
CA GLN A 34 -1.76 -16.63 -5.85
C GLN A 34 -0.28 -17.00 -5.94
N ARG A 35 0.31 -16.90 -7.14
CA ARG A 35 1.74 -17.16 -7.35
C ARG A 35 2.61 -16.15 -6.58
N PHE A 36 2.21 -14.89 -6.58
CA PHE A 36 2.89 -13.81 -5.86
C PHE A 36 2.77 -13.97 -4.33
N MET A 37 1.64 -14.46 -3.84
CA MET A 37 1.40 -14.74 -2.43
C MET A 37 2.18 -15.97 -1.92
N GLY A 38 2.32 -17.01 -2.74
CA GLY A 38 2.91 -18.31 -2.37
C GLY A 38 4.21 -18.27 -1.55
N PRO A 39 5.26 -17.52 -1.96
CA PRO A 39 6.53 -17.48 -1.24
C PRO A 39 6.46 -16.70 0.10
N ARG A 40 5.37 -15.99 0.39
CA ARG A 40 5.21 -15.08 1.55
C ARG A 40 4.54 -15.75 2.75
N TYR A 41 4.99 -16.96 3.08
CA TYR A 41 4.44 -17.73 4.19
C TYR A 41 4.61 -17.05 5.56
N SER A 42 5.65 -16.21 5.72
CA SER A 42 5.89 -15.43 6.94
C SER A 42 4.85 -14.33 7.19
N GLU A 43 4.09 -13.94 6.16
CA GLU A 43 3.07 -12.89 6.23
C GLU A 43 1.68 -13.43 6.62
N ALA A 44 1.57 -14.74 6.90
CA ALA A 44 0.37 -15.40 7.42
C ALA A 44 -0.88 -15.23 6.52
N TYR A 45 -0.71 -15.23 5.20
CA TYR A 45 -1.85 -15.16 4.29
C TYR A 45 -2.69 -16.46 4.28
N VAL A 46 -4.02 -16.31 4.23
CA VAL A 46 -4.99 -17.40 4.10
C VAL A 46 -5.38 -17.53 2.63
N LYS A 47 -5.09 -18.69 2.05
CA LYS A 47 -5.46 -19.03 0.67
C LYS A 47 -6.98 -19.14 0.52
N GLY A 48 -7.51 -18.64 -0.59
CA GLY A 48 -8.94 -18.50 -0.88
C GLY A 48 -9.59 -17.26 -0.24
N VAL A 49 -8.86 -16.49 0.57
CA VAL A 49 -9.38 -15.28 1.22
C VAL A 49 -8.55 -14.09 0.79
N HIS A 50 -7.25 -14.07 1.12
CA HIS A 50 -6.42 -12.89 0.88
C HIS A 50 -6.00 -12.73 -0.59
N ASP A 51 -5.81 -13.83 -1.31
CA ASP A 51 -5.59 -13.84 -2.75
C ASP A 51 -6.82 -13.37 -3.52
N HIS A 52 -8.02 -13.82 -3.12
CA HIS A 52 -9.28 -13.39 -3.70
C HIS A 52 -9.52 -11.88 -3.52
N ASP A 53 -9.46 -11.41 -2.27
CA ASP A 53 -9.62 -9.98 -1.95
C ASP A 53 -8.54 -9.13 -2.62
N ALA A 54 -7.30 -9.63 -2.69
CA ALA A 54 -6.21 -8.91 -3.34
C ALA A 54 -6.38 -8.82 -4.85
N ALA A 55 -6.96 -9.81 -5.52
CA ALA A 55 -7.26 -9.75 -6.95
C ALA A 55 -8.29 -8.65 -7.26
N ILE A 56 -9.38 -8.58 -6.48
CA ILE A 56 -10.42 -7.54 -6.62
C ILE A 56 -9.82 -6.14 -6.44
N ILE A 57 -9.02 -5.96 -5.39
CA ILE A 57 -8.37 -4.66 -5.13
C ILE A 57 -7.36 -4.34 -6.24
N LEU A 58 -6.55 -5.29 -6.67
CA LEU A 58 -5.53 -5.09 -7.70
C LEU A 58 -6.16 -4.68 -9.04
N GLU A 59 -7.25 -5.32 -9.45
CA GLU A 59 -7.98 -4.97 -10.67
C GLU A 59 -8.43 -3.51 -10.66
N ALA A 60 -9.02 -3.07 -9.54
CA ALA A 60 -9.43 -1.67 -9.36
C ALA A 60 -8.25 -0.70 -9.42
N LEU A 61 -7.13 -1.04 -8.75
CA LEU A 61 -5.91 -0.22 -8.78
C LEU A 61 -5.35 -0.08 -10.20
N LEU A 62 -5.27 -1.17 -10.96
CA LEU A 62 -4.75 -1.16 -12.34
C LEU A 62 -5.66 -0.37 -13.29
N ARG A 63 -6.98 -0.45 -13.11
CA ARG A 63 -7.95 0.35 -13.88
C ARG A 63 -7.79 1.84 -13.59
N ILE A 64 -7.76 2.22 -12.31
CA ILE A 64 -7.63 3.62 -11.89
C ILE A 64 -6.28 4.17 -12.38
N ASP A 65 -5.17 3.47 -12.12
CA ASP A 65 -3.82 3.93 -12.43
C ASP A 65 -3.63 4.28 -13.92
N ALA A 66 -4.26 3.52 -14.81
CA ALA A 66 -4.13 3.76 -16.24
C ALA A 66 -4.76 5.07 -16.74
N SER A 67 -5.62 5.71 -15.94
CA SER A 67 -6.33 6.94 -16.32
C SER A 67 -6.28 8.04 -15.27
N VAL A 68 -5.69 7.77 -14.10
CA VAL A 68 -5.62 8.72 -12.98
C VAL A 68 -4.68 9.91 -13.27
N GLY A 69 -3.67 9.70 -14.12
CA GLY A 69 -2.68 10.73 -14.45
C GLY A 69 -2.02 11.31 -13.18
N LEU A 70 -2.05 12.63 -13.04
CA LEU A 70 -1.52 13.33 -11.86
C LEU A 70 -2.47 13.32 -10.66
N LEU A 71 -3.71 12.84 -10.80
CA LEU A 71 -4.61 12.66 -9.65
C LEU A 71 -4.12 11.57 -8.68
N ARG A 72 -3.05 10.83 -9.01
CA ARG A 72 -2.39 9.88 -8.10
C ARG A 72 -1.77 10.55 -6.88
N TYR A 73 -1.41 11.83 -7.00
CA TYR A 73 -0.95 12.66 -5.89
C TYR A 73 -2.15 13.05 -5.01
N HIS A 74 -2.01 13.08 -3.69
CA HIS A 74 -3.13 13.38 -2.79
C HIS A 74 -3.72 14.78 -3.06
N PRO A 75 -5.05 15.01 -3.00
CA PRO A 75 -5.65 16.31 -3.32
C PRO A 75 -5.04 17.48 -2.53
N ARG A 76 -4.83 17.30 -1.21
CA ARG A 76 -4.15 18.29 -0.36
C ARG A 76 -2.71 18.63 -0.81
N ALA A 77 -1.96 17.66 -1.31
CA ALA A 77 -0.61 17.90 -1.84
C ALA A 77 -0.66 18.65 -3.19
N ARG A 78 -1.66 18.35 -4.03
CA ARG A 78 -1.91 19.10 -5.26
C ARG A 78 -2.26 20.56 -4.96
N ALA A 79 -3.17 20.77 -4.02
CA ALA A 79 -3.55 22.11 -3.55
C ALA A 79 -2.35 22.89 -2.99
N LEU A 80 -1.53 22.28 -2.12
CA LEU A 80 -0.30 22.90 -1.62
C LEU A 80 0.61 23.37 -2.76
N ALA A 81 0.87 22.51 -3.75
CA ALA A 81 1.68 22.87 -4.90
C ALA A 81 1.08 24.02 -5.72
N SER A 82 -0.22 23.99 -6.00
CA SER A 82 -0.92 25.04 -6.75
C SER A 82 -0.89 26.38 -6.00
N VAL A 83 -1.25 26.38 -4.72
CA VAL A 83 -1.27 27.59 -3.88
C VAL A 83 0.12 28.18 -3.76
N PHE A 84 1.14 27.36 -3.45
CA PHE A 84 2.54 27.79 -3.46
C PHE A 84 2.92 28.43 -4.80
N TRP A 85 2.57 27.79 -5.92
CA TRP A 85 2.94 28.28 -7.24
C TRP A 85 2.24 29.59 -7.61
N PHE A 86 0.99 29.77 -7.19
CA PHE A 86 0.25 31.03 -7.38
C PHE A 86 0.78 32.16 -6.50
N GLN A 87 1.30 31.82 -5.31
CA GLN A 87 1.85 32.77 -4.35
C GLN A 87 3.34 33.08 -4.55
N PHE A 88 4.00 32.36 -5.45
CA PHE A 88 5.44 32.49 -5.64
C PHE A 88 5.80 33.93 -6.02
N SER A 89 6.44 34.63 -5.09
CA SER A 89 6.60 36.09 -5.12
C SER A 89 7.65 36.57 -6.12
N ASP A 90 8.69 35.76 -6.36
CA ASP A 90 9.73 36.05 -7.35
C ASP A 90 9.27 35.61 -8.75
N GLN A 91 8.60 36.54 -9.45
CA GLN A 91 8.07 36.32 -10.78
C GLN A 91 9.16 35.94 -11.81
N SER A 92 10.35 36.56 -11.73
CA SER A 92 11.47 36.25 -12.62
C SER A 92 11.96 34.81 -12.42
N ARG A 93 12.08 34.38 -11.16
CA ARG A 93 12.47 33.00 -10.83
C ARG A 93 11.38 32.00 -11.21
N ARG A 94 10.10 32.34 -11.02
CA ARG A 94 8.97 31.50 -11.46
C ARG A 94 9.00 31.25 -12.96
N GLU A 95 9.19 32.29 -13.76
CA GLU A 95 9.30 32.20 -15.22
C GLU A 95 10.49 31.34 -15.65
N LEU A 96 11.65 31.53 -15.00
CA LEU A 96 12.84 30.73 -15.25
C LEU A 96 12.63 29.25 -14.92
N ILE A 97 12.02 28.92 -13.77
CA ILE A 97 11.69 27.54 -13.39
C ILE A 97 10.71 26.95 -14.40
N THR A 98 9.66 27.68 -14.77
CA THR A 98 8.67 27.23 -15.77
C THR A 98 9.33 26.89 -17.09
N ALA A 99 10.18 27.79 -17.61
CA ALA A 99 10.87 27.58 -18.88
C ALA A 99 11.82 26.37 -18.82
N LYS A 100 12.57 26.23 -17.73
CA LYS A 100 13.47 25.09 -17.50
C LYS A 100 12.71 23.77 -17.48
N LEU A 101 11.62 23.68 -16.74
CA LEU A 101 10.84 22.44 -16.59
C LEU A 101 10.08 22.08 -17.87
N LYS A 102 9.54 23.07 -18.57
CA LYS A 102 8.93 22.85 -19.89
C LYS A 102 9.95 22.32 -20.90
N GLY A 103 11.15 22.90 -20.93
CA GLY A 103 12.26 22.39 -21.76
C GLY A 103 12.71 20.98 -21.34
N PHE A 104 12.73 20.71 -20.03
CA PHE A 104 13.02 19.38 -19.50
C PHE A 104 11.98 18.33 -19.89
N GLY A 105 10.71 18.71 -20.02
CA GLY A 105 9.66 17.82 -20.52
C GLY A 105 9.98 17.25 -21.90
N SER A 106 10.42 18.11 -22.81
CA SER A 106 10.88 17.67 -24.14
C SER A 106 12.12 16.78 -24.09
N ILE A 107 13.03 17.00 -23.12
CA ILE A 107 14.18 16.11 -22.90
C ILE A 107 13.72 14.74 -22.42
N LYS A 108 12.78 14.69 -21.47
CA LYS A 108 12.26 13.45 -20.89
C LYS A 108 11.53 12.58 -21.92
N GLU A 109 10.80 13.20 -22.85
CA GLU A 109 10.16 12.48 -23.96
C GLU A 109 11.19 11.73 -24.83
N LEU A 110 12.39 12.27 -24.98
CA LEU A 110 13.47 11.66 -25.77
C LEU A 110 14.41 10.79 -24.93
N PHE A 111 14.58 11.09 -23.65
CA PHE A 111 15.53 10.46 -22.71
C PHE A 111 14.87 10.19 -21.34
N PRO A 112 14.09 9.11 -21.21
CA PRO A 112 13.32 8.83 -20.00
C PRO A 112 14.17 8.53 -18.75
N ASP A 113 15.40 8.02 -18.89
CA ASP A 113 16.26 7.57 -17.78
C ASP A 113 17.24 8.63 -17.25
N THR A 114 16.79 9.88 -17.13
CA THR A 114 17.69 10.99 -16.76
C THR A 114 17.71 11.27 -15.25
N GLU A 115 18.84 11.02 -14.57
CA GLU A 115 19.04 11.32 -13.13
C GLU A 115 18.81 12.80 -12.76
N VAL A 116 18.89 13.71 -13.74
CA VAL A 116 18.67 15.15 -13.58
C VAL A 116 17.28 15.48 -13.02
N GLN A 117 16.28 14.61 -13.21
CA GLN A 117 14.94 14.77 -12.65
C GLN A 117 14.97 14.95 -11.12
N GLN A 118 15.82 14.21 -10.41
CA GLN A 118 15.86 14.26 -8.94
C GLN A 118 16.29 15.64 -8.42
N LYS A 119 17.16 16.34 -9.16
CA LYS A 119 17.63 17.68 -8.78
C LYS A 119 16.51 18.72 -8.85
N TYR A 120 15.71 18.70 -9.91
CA TYR A 120 14.57 19.62 -10.06
C TYR A 120 13.48 19.35 -9.03
N VAL A 121 13.19 18.07 -8.77
CA VAL A 121 12.24 17.68 -7.72
C VAL A 121 12.73 18.17 -6.36
N ALA A 122 14.01 17.95 -6.02
CA ALA A 122 14.57 18.39 -4.75
C ALA A 122 14.54 19.92 -4.58
N GLU A 123 14.85 20.69 -5.64
CA GLU A 123 14.75 22.16 -5.62
C GLU A 123 13.32 22.63 -5.31
N LEU A 124 12.32 22.07 -6.00
CA LEU A 124 10.91 22.43 -5.76
C LEU A 124 10.42 21.99 -4.39
N GLN A 125 10.82 20.80 -3.92
CA GLN A 125 10.50 20.33 -2.58
C GLN A 125 11.05 21.28 -1.52
N GLN A 126 12.30 21.72 -1.65
CA GLN A 126 12.89 22.67 -0.71
C GLN A 126 12.11 23.99 -0.66
N LEU A 127 11.75 24.56 -1.82
CA LEU A 127 10.98 25.80 -1.86
C LEU A 127 9.59 25.64 -1.23
N ILE A 128 8.95 24.50 -1.43
CA ILE A 128 7.65 24.20 -0.81
C ILE A 128 7.80 23.99 0.70
N CYS A 129 8.85 23.32 1.17
CA CYS A 129 9.12 23.21 2.61
C CYS A 129 9.27 24.59 3.24
N GLU A 130 10.10 25.46 2.66
CA GLU A 130 10.27 26.84 3.12
C GLU A 130 8.92 27.60 3.14
N TYR A 131 8.07 27.38 2.14
CA TYR A 131 6.73 27.98 2.10
C TYR A 131 5.82 27.46 3.24
N VAL A 132 5.81 26.14 3.46
CA VAL A 132 4.99 25.51 4.51
C VAL A 132 5.41 26.02 5.89
N GLU A 133 6.71 26.11 6.17
CA GLU A 133 7.26 26.63 7.43
C GLU A 133 6.86 28.09 7.68
N ASN A 134 6.85 28.92 6.63
CA ASN A 134 6.56 30.36 6.76
C ASN A 134 5.05 30.67 6.85
N VAL A 135 4.21 29.96 6.08
CA VAL A 135 2.78 30.26 5.97
C VAL A 135 1.94 29.45 6.96
N GLY A 136 2.36 28.22 7.30
CA GLY A 136 1.66 27.35 8.26
C GLY A 136 0.28 26.86 7.79
N ALA A 137 -0.03 26.96 6.49
CA ALA A 137 -1.35 26.57 5.95
C ALA A 137 -1.49 25.06 5.70
N PHE A 138 -0.39 24.32 5.55
CA PHE A 138 -0.40 22.90 5.20
C PHE A 138 0.54 22.10 6.12
N PRO A 139 0.29 20.78 6.29
CA PRO A 139 1.24 19.90 6.98
C PRO A 139 2.55 19.71 6.21
N GLU A 140 3.67 19.67 6.92
CA GLU A 140 5.02 19.47 6.34
C GLU A 140 5.15 18.14 5.59
N GLU A 141 4.41 17.10 6.00
CA GLU A 141 4.49 15.78 5.36
C GLU A 141 3.99 15.79 3.91
N LEU A 142 3.25 16.82 3.51
CA LEU A 142 2.78 16.97 2.13
C LEU A 142 3.84 17.58 1.19
N ALA A 143 4.88 18.23 1.72
CA ALA A 143 5.84 18.97 0.89
C ALA A 143 6.59 18.07 -0.10
N GLU A 144 6.98 16.86 0.32
CA GLU A 144 7.64 15.88 -0.56
C GLU A 144 6.74 15.53 -1.75
N GLN A 145 5.46 15.26 -1.48
CA GLN A 145 4.49 14.87 -2.50
C GLN A 145 4.11 16.05 -3.40
N ALA A 146 3.96 17.24 -2.82
CA ALA A 146 3.64 18.48 -3.54
C ALA A 146 4.76 18.89 -4.51
N GLY A 147 6.04 18.79 -4.11
CA GLY A 147 7.15 19.12 -4.99
C GLY A 147 7.30 18.17 -6.20
N ARG A 148 7.05 16.86 -5.99
CA ARG A 148 6.99 15.89 -7.10
C ARG A 148 5.83 16.17 -8.04
N TYR A 149 4.65 16.45 -7.49
CA TYR A 149 3.48 16.82 -8.27
C TYR A 149 3.71 18.09 -9.09
N LEU A 150 4.23 19.15 -8.46
CA LEU A 150 4.52 20.43 -9.12
C LEU A 150 5.53 20.25 -10.26
N PHE A 151 6.59 19.47 -10.03
CA PHE A 151 7.55 19.13 -11.07
C PHE A 151 6.85 18.51 -12.29
N GLU A 152 6.02 17.49 -12.07
CA GLU A 152 5.35 16.79 -13.16
C GLU A 152 4.30 17.65 -13.86
N GLU A 153 3.59 18.50 -13.13
CA GLU A 153 2.64 19.44 -13.70
C GLU A 153 3.35 20.44 -14.61
N LEU A 154 4.39 21.11 -14.10
CA LEU A 154 5.16 22.11 -14.85
C LEU A 154 5.95 21.54 -16.04
N THR A 155 6.26 20.25 -16.01
CA THR A 155 6.87 19.54 -17.13
C THR A 155 5.88 19.33 -18.28
N ARG A 156 4.58 19.20 -17.99
CA ARG A 156 3.50 19.08 -18.99
C ARG A 156 3.02 20.44 -19.49
N GLY A 157 3.04 21.45 -18.61
CA GLY A 157 2.61 22.81 -18.91
C GLY A 157 2.24 23.60 -17.66
N ASP A 158 1.54 24.71 -17.84
CA ASP A 158 1.12 25.63 -16.76
C ASP A 158 -0.34 25.42 -16.31
N ARG A 159 -0.96 24.32 -16.74
CA ARG A 159 -2.37 24.00 -16.47
C ARG A 159 -2.48 22.84 -15.49
N PHE A 160 -2.91 23.14 -14.27
CA PHE A 160 -3.01 22.19 -13.16
C PHE A 160 -4.21 21.26 -13.33
N VAL A 161 -4.00 19.96 -13.11
CA VAL A 161 -5.11 18.99 -13.17
C VAL A 161 -6.13 19.21 -12.06
N ILE A 162 -7.39 18.90 -12.37
CA ILE A 162 -8.52 19.07 -11.46
C ILE A 162 -9.25 17.73 -11.34
N SER A 163 -9.52 17.29 -10.12
CA SER A 163 -10.37 16.12 -9.94
C SER A 163 -11.82 16.44 -10.28
N ARG A 164 -12.52 15.50 -10.93
CA ARG A 164 -13.97 15.57 -11.14
C ARG A 164 -14.71 15.91 -9.84
N ARG A 165 -14.29 15.32 -8.72
CA ARG A 165 -14.95 15.53 -7.43
C ARG A 165 -14.81 16.97 -6.93
N ALA A 166 -13.63 17.58 -7.05
CA ALA A 166 -13.43 18.98 -6.68
C ALA A 166 -14.24 19.93 -7.57
N ARG A 167 -14.36 19.64 -8.87
CA ARG A 167 -15.25 20.39 -9.78
C ARG A 167 -16.71 20.31 -9.32
N ASP A 168 -17.20 19.10 -9.04
CA ASP A 168 -18.59 18.90 -8.64
C ASP A 168 -18.87 19.60 -7.30
N LEU A 169 -17.95 19.50 -6.33
CA LEU A 169 -18.05 20.20 -5.05
C LEU A 169 -17.98 21.73 -5.18
N TYR A 170 -17.19 22.25 -6.13
CA TYR A 170 -17.15 23.68 -6.43
C TYR A 170 -18.52 24.19 -6.91
N HIS A 171 -19.19 23.44 -7.78
CA HIS A 171 -20.54 23.79 -8.23
C HIS A 171 -21.57 23.67 -7.11
N ASP A 172 -21.54 22.56 -6.36
CA ASP A 172 -22.44 22.35 -5.22
C ASP A 172 -22.29 23.46 -4.16
N PHE A 173 -21.05 23.89 -3.87
CA PHE A 173 -20.77 24.97 -2.92
C PHE A 173 -21.34 26.31 -3.38
N ASN A 174 -21.14 26.68 -4.64
CA ASN A 174 -21.69 27.93 -5.18
C ASN A 174 -23.23 27.91 -5.19
N ALA A 175 -23.84 26.79 -5.59
CA ALA A 175 -25.29 26.61 -5.52
C ALA A 175 -25.82 26.70 -4.08
N TYR A 176 -25.08 26.17 -3.11
CA TYR A 176 -25.44 26.26 -1.69
C TYR A 176 -25.41 27.71 -1.18
N LEU A 177 -24.40 28.50 -1.57
CA LEU A 177 -24.33 29.93 -1.22
C LEU A 177 -25.49 30.73 -1.83
N GLU A 178 -25.90 30.39 -3.05
CA GLU A 178 -27.06 30.99 -3.72
C GLU A 178 -28.36 30.64 -2.99
N GLU A 179 -28.57 29.36 -2.66
CA GLU A 179 -29.76 28.88 -1.93
C GLU A 179 -29.89 29.56 -0.56
N LYS A 180 -28.78 29.75 0.15
CA LYS A 180 -28.77 30.42 1.46
C LYS A 180 -28.74 31.94 1.40
N HIS A 181 -28.64 32.54 0.20
CA HIS A 181 -28.51 33.98 -0.01
C HIS A 181 -27.27 34.61 0.67
N PHE A 182 -26.15 33.87 0.72
CA PHE A 182 -24.90 34.34 1.34
C PHE A 182 -23.82 34.81 0.34
N VAL A 183 -24.09 34.77 -0.97
CA VAL A 183 -23.12 35.09 -2.03
C VAL A 183 -22.44 36.44 -1.83
N ASP A 184 -23.20 37.51 -1.56
CA ASP A 184 -22.64 38.85 -1.42
C ASP A 184 -21.76 38.99 -0.17
N ARG A 185 -22.17 38.37 0.95
CA ARG A 185 -21.41 38.38 2.20
C ARG A 185 -20.12 37.59 2.06
N TYR A 186 -20.17 36.45 1.38
CA TYR A 186 -18.99 35.64 1.05
C TYR A 186 -18.02 36.45 0.19
N ARG A 187 -18.48 37.06 -0.91
CA ARG A 187 -17.64 37.88 -1.79
C ARG A 187 -17.02 39.07 -1.07
N ALA A 188 -17.79 39.75 -0.22
CA ALA A 188 -17.28 40.88 0.57
C ALA A 188 -16.14 40.44 1.50
N GLY A 189 -16.30 39.33 2.23
CA GLY A 189 -15.26 38.82 3.12
C GLY A 189 -14.00 38.38 2.38
N VAL A 190 -14.13 37.76 1.20
CA VAL A 190 -12.99 37.37 0.37
C VAL A 190 -12.24 38.59 -0.17
N GLU A 191 -12.93 39.66 -0.56
CA GLU A 191 -12.29 40.86 -1.09
C GLU A 191 -11.46 41.61 -0.02
N GLU A 192 -11.85 41.55 1.25
CA GLU A 192 -11.10 42.15 2.37
C GLU A 192 -9.71 41.52 2.55
N VAL A 193 -9.58 40.21 2.32
CA VAL A 193 -8.33 39.46 2.50
C VAL A 193 -7.56 39.25 1.19
N ARG A 194 -8.10 39.67 0.06
CA ARG A 194 -7.56 39.41 -1.30
C ARG A 194 -6.11 39.82 -1.51
N ARG A 195 -5.61 40.80 -0.76
CA ARG A 195 -4.21 41.28 -0.84
C ARG A 195 -3.21 40.24 -0.33
N ASP A 196 -3.64 39.35 0.55
CA ASP A 196 -2.86 38.22 1.00
C ASP A 196 -3.49 36.92 0.51
N THR A 197 -2.85 36.31 -0.48
CA THR A 197 -3.31 35.06 -1.09
C THR A 197 -3.36 33.91 -0.08
N ALA A 198 -2.49 33.91 0.94
CA ALA A 198 -2.50 32.88 1.97
C ALA A 198 -3.76 33.00 2.84
N SER A 199 -4.04 34.19 3.37
CA SER A 199 -5.29 34.46 4.09
C SER A 199 -6.53 34.22 3.23
N THR A 200 -6.48 34.57 1.94
CA THR A 200 -7.57 34.29 1.01
C THR A 200 -7.82 32.80 0.89
N PHE A 201 -6.77 32.00 0.66
CA PHE A 201 -6.88 30.54 0.58
C PHE A 201 -7.42 29.92 1.88
N LEU A 202 -6.91 30.35 3.04
CA LEU A 202 -7.38 29.86 4.34
C LEU A 202 -8.87 30.15 4.55
N LEU A 203 -9.31 31.38 4.23
CA LEU A 203 -10.72 31.73 4.31
C LEU A 203 -11.57 30.86 3.36
N GLN A 204 -11.12 30.65 2.12
CA GLN A 204 -11.79 29.76 1.18
C GLN A 204 -11.93 28.33 1.72
N ARG A 205 -10.85 27.81 2.32
CA ARG A 205 -10.86 26.49 2.95
C ARG A 205 -11.86 26.42 4.10
N ASP A 206 -11.88 27.41 4.99
CA ASP A 206 -12.81 27.44 6.12
C ASP A 206 -14.28 27.41 5.66
N TRP A 207 -14.61 28.14 4.59
CA TRP A 207 -15.95 28.10 3.98
C TRP A 207 -16.29 26.73 3.41
N VAL A 208 -15.36 26.11 2.69
CA VAL A 208 -15.55 24.78 2.10
C VAL A 208 -15.66 23.70 3.18
N GLU A 209 -14.81 23.71 4.19
CA GLU A 209 -14.87 22.78 5.32
C GLU A 209 -16.20 22.91 6.08
N ALA A 210 -16.65 24.14 6.34
CA ALA A 210 -17.96 24.38 6.95
C ALA A 210 -19.11 23.84 6.07
N PHE A 211 -19.03 24.02 4.75
CA PHE A 211 -19.99 23.45 3.82
C PHE A 211 -19.98 21.91 3.82
N LEU A 212 -18.81 21.28 3.76
CA LEU A 212 -18.69 19.82 3.79
C LEU A 212 -19.22 19.24 5.11
N ALA A 213 -18.96 19.91 6.23
CA ALA A 213 -19.49 19.51 7.54
C ALA A 213 -21.04 19.46 7.58
N THR A 214 -21.74 20.31 6.81
CA THR A 214 -23.22 20.26 6.74
C THR A 214 -23.76 19.02 6.03
N ARG A 215 -22.95 18.34 5.21
CA ARG A 215 -23.35 17.15 4.45
C ARG A 215 -23.29 15.87 5.28
N GLY A 216 -22.55 15.88 6.40
CA GLY A 216 -22.43 14.75 7.33
C GLY A 216 -21.67 13.54 6.80
N ASP A 217 -21.00 13.66 5.65
CA ASP A 217 -20.18 12.60 5.04
C ASP A 217 -18.72 13.08 4.89
N THR A 218 -17.79 12.35 5.51
CA THR A 218 -16.35 12.67 5.57
C THR A 218 -15.56 12.15 4.36
N ARG A 219 -16.26 11.58 3.36
CA ARG A 219 -15.65 11.13 2.10
C ARG A 219 -15.03 12.27 1.31
N ASP A 220 -15.58 13.47 1.43
CA ASP A 220 -15.20 14.63 0.63
C ASP A 220 -14.18 15.55 1.30
N ASP A 221 -13.89 15.33 2.58
CA ASP A 221 -12.99 16.17 3.40
C ASP A 221 -11.61 16.35 2.75
N ASP A 222 -11.11 15.31 2.07
CA ASP A 222 -9.80 15.36 1.40
C ASP A 222 -9.75 16.41 0.28
N TYR A 223 -10.89 16.76 -0.31
CA TYR A 223 -11.00 17.68 -1.44
C TYR A 223 -11.15 19.14 -1.03
N ALA A 224 -11.29 19.45 0.27
CA ALA A 224 -11.48 20.82 0.75
C ALA A 224 -10.40 21.79 0.26
N ASP A 225 -9.13 21.40 0.38
CA ASP A 225 -7.98 22.20 -0.09
C ASP A 225 -7.99 22.38 -1.63
N GLU A 226 -8.42 21.36 -2.39
CA GLU A 226 -8.49 21.43 -3.86
C GLU A 226 -9.62 22.38 -4.30
N VAL A 227 -10.79 22.30 -3.68
CA VAL A 227 -11.91 23.23 -3.95
C VAL A 227 -11.56 24.66 -3.56
N ALA A 228 -10.91 24.86 -2.40
CA ALA A 228 -10.43 26.17 -1.97
C ALA A 228 -9.43 26.78 -2.98
N THR A 229 -8.59 25.95 -3.59
CA THR A 229 -7.68 26.36 -4.67
C THR A 229 -8.45 26.81 -5.92
N LEU A 230 -9.53 26.11 -6.30
CA LEU A 230 -10.38 26.51 -7.43
C LEU A 230 -11.12 27.83 -7.16
N LEU A 231 -11.58 28.05 -5.92
CA LEU A 231 -12.23 29.29 -5.51
C LEU A 231 -11.24 30.47 -5.51
N LEU A 232 -9.98 30.22 -5.15
CA LEU A 232 -8.92 31.22 -5.19
C LEU A 232 -8.67 31.74 -6.61
N THR A 233 -8.71 30.89 -7.64
CA THR A 233 -8.56 31.30 -9.04
C THR A 233 -9.82 31.91 -9.63
N GLY A 234 -10.99 31.65 -9.01
CA GLY A 234 -12.31 32.18 -9.42
C GLY A 234 -12.88 31.56 -10.70
N SER A 235 -12.06 30.83 -11.47
CA SER A 235 -12.48 30.01 -12.59
C SER A 235 -11.45 28.91 -12.85
N PHE A 236 -11.82 27.92 -13.66
CA PHE A 236 -10.94 26.84 -14.06
C PHE A 236 -11.19 26.41 -15.51
N ASP A 237 -10.17 25.82 -16.13
CA ASP A 237 -10.25 25.25 -17.48
C ASP A 237 -10.85 23.84 -17.40
N VAL A 238 -12.00 23.64 -18.04
CA VAL A 238 -12.70 22.35 -18.09
C VAL A 238 -11.85 21.24 -18.71
N THR A 239 -10.91 21.59 -19.59
CA THR A 239 -10.00 20.60 -20.20
C THR A 239 -8.97 20.04 -19.23
N CYS A 240 -8.80 20.65 -18.06
CA CYS A 240 -7.92 20.17 -17.00
C CYS A 240 -8.60 19.16 -16.05
N VAL A 241 -9.91 18.95 -16.20
CA VAL A 241 -10.68 18.03 -15.38
C VAL A 241 -10.42 16.60 -15.83
N ILE A 242 -9.93 15.76 -14.91
CA ILE A 242 -9.77 14.33 -15.13
C ILE A 242 -11.01 13.62 -14.57
N GLU A 243 -11.72 12.91 -15.45
CA GLU A 243 -13.01 12.27 -15.17
C GLU A 243 -12.89 10.93 -14.41
N THR A 244 -11.68 10.41 -14.26
CA THR A 244 -11.41 9.14 -13.59
C THR A 244 -11.89 9.16 -12.13
N PRO A 245 -12.81 8.24 -11.73
CA PRO A 245 -13.25 8.16 -10.35
C PRO A 245 -12.13 7.61 -9.46
N LEU A 246 -11.87 8.30 -8.35
CA LEU A 246 -10.88 7.89 -7.35
C LEU A 246 -11.49 7.08 -6.21
N ASN A 247 -12.83 7.04 -6.16
CA ASN A 247 -13.60 6.29 -5.19
C ASN A 247 -14.39 5.21 -5.92
N GLU A 248 -14.28 3.97 -5.45
CA GLU A 248 -14.99 2.82 -6.01
C GLU A 248 -15.43 1.86 -4.90
N ASP A 249 -16.65 1.34 -5.01
CA ASP A 249 -17.16 0.31 -4.10
C ASP A 249 -16.84 -1.08 -4.68
N LEU A 250 -15.94 -1.81 -4.02
CA LEU A 250 -15.49 -3.13 -4.44
C LEU A 250 -16.30 -4.22 -3.75
N ALA A 251 -17.25 -4.82 -4.46
CA ALA A 251 -18.09 -5.90 -3.95
C ALA A 251 -17.38 -7.27 -4.04
N GLY A 252 -17.90 -8.26 -3.30
CA GLY A 252 -17.45 -9.65 -3.39
C GLY A 252 -16.26 -9.98 -2.50
N MET A 253 -15.98 -9.15 -1.49
CA MET A 253 -14.92 -9.38 -0.52
C MET A 253 -15.26 -10.57 0.41
N VAL A 254 -14.25 -11.36 0.74
CA VAL A 254 -14.35 -12.57 1.57
C VAL A 254 -13.71 -12.37 2.94
N GLY A 255 -12.72 -11.48 3.06
CA GLY A 255 -12.02 -11.21 4.30
C GLY A 255 -12.89 -10.59 5.40
N ASN A 256 -12.51 -10.81 6.65
CA ASN A 256 -13.20 -10.31 7.84
C ASN A 256 -12.61 -8.97 8.36
N HIS A 257 -12.05 -8.14 7.46
CA HIS A 257 -11.41 -6.89 7.88
C HIS A 257 -12.48 -5.86 8.30
N PRO A 258 -12.28 -5.05 9.37
CA PRO A 258 -13.25 -4.03 9.82
C PRO A 258 -13.60 -2.93 8.80
N LEU A 259 -12.91 -2.89 7.65
CA LEU A 259 -13.18 -1.93 6.57
C LEU A 259 -14.10 -2.52 5.49
N ILE A 260 -14.38 -3.82 5.59
CA ILE A 260 -15.29 -4.52 4.69
C ILE A 260 -16.65 -4.51 5.37
N GLU A 261 -17.59 -3.77 4.79
CA GLU A 261 -18.97 -3.68 5.24
C GLU A 261 -19.83 -4.42 4.22
N GLU A 262 -20.64 -5.40 4.66
CA GLU A 262 -21.55 -6.13 3.76
C GLU A 262 -20.87 -6.77 2.53
N LYS A 263 -19.65 -7.31 2.70
CA LYS A 263 -18.79 -7.86 1.62
C LYS A 263 -18.35 -6.81 0.57
N THR A 264 -18.43 -5.53 0.94
CA THR A 264 -18.01 -4.42 0.10
C THR A 264 -16.87 -3.67 0.77
N TYR A 265 -15.79 -3.44 0.03
CA TYR A 265 -14.70 -2.57 0.44
C TYR A 265 -14.79 -1.25 -0.33
N ARG A 266 -14.93 -0.13 0.39
CA ARG A 266 -14.95 1.21 -0.21
C ARG A 266 -13.51 1.67 -0.45
N LEU A 267 -13.06 1.59 -1.69
CA LEU A 267 -11.72 2.03 -2.09
C LEU A 267 -11.72 3.54 -2.33
N ASN A 268 -10.81 4.25 -1.68
CA ASN A 268 -10.33 5.56 -2.13
C ASN A 268 -8.86 5.41 -2.52
N TYR A 269 -8.55 5.68 -3.79
CA TYR A 269 -7.23 5.42 -4.37
C TYR A 269 -6.12 6.16 -3.61
N ASN A 270 -6.27 7.47 -3.39
CA ASN A 270 -5.25 8.29 -2.75
C ASN A 270 -5.04 7.88 -1.28
N ARG A 271 -6.11 7.69 -0.50
CA ARG A 271 -6.03 7.22 0.89
C ARG A 271 -5.38 5.83 0.96
N PHE A 272 -5.72 4.93 0.03
CA PHE A 272 -5.14 3.59 -0.01
C PHE A 272 -3.64 3.62 -0.28
N VAL A 273 -3.20 4.32 -1.33
CA VAL A 273 -1.78 4.43 -1.71
C VAL A 273 -0.99 5.11 -0.59
N LEU A 274 -1.46 6.25 -0.06
CA LEU A 274 -0.77 6.98 0.99
C LEU A 274 -0.64 6.16 2.28
N LYS A 275 -1.73 5.49 2.69
CA LYS A 275 -1.73 4.59 3.85
C LYS A 275 -0.69 3.48 3.70
N LEU A 276 -0.60 2.86 2.52
CA LEU A 276 0.28 1.73 2.30
C LEU A 276 1.74 2.12 2.08
N GLN A 277 2.01 3.28 1.48
CA GLN A 277 3.35 3.87 1.46
C GLN A 277 3.87 4.12 2.88
N ARG A 278 3.05 4.72 3.75
CA ARG A 278 3.40 4.91 5.16
C ARG A 278 3.61 3.59 5.88
N TYR A 279 2.72 2.63 5.68
CA TYR A 279 2.83 1.29 6.27
C TYR A 279 4.13 0.58 5.88
N GLU A 280 4.49 0.64 4.59
CA GLU A 280 5.74 0.05 4.06
C GLU A 280 6.99 0.75 4.60
N ARG A 281 6.96 2.08 4.75
CA ARG A 281 8.12 2.83 5.27
C ARG A 281 8.29 2.68 6.79
N GLU A 282 7.21 2.61 7.54
CA GLU A 282 7.24 2.73 9.02
C GLU A 282 6.96 1.41 9.73
N VAL A 283 5.96 0.65 9.30
CA VAL A 283 5.47 -0.53 10.04
C VAL A 283 6.21 -1.78 9.63
N VAL A 284 6.42 -2.00 8.33
CA VAL A 284 7.07 -3.21 7.81
C VAL A 284 8.50 -3.38 8.35
N PRO A 285 9.41 -2.38 8.29
CA PRO A 285 10.75 -2.52 8.83
C PRO A 285 10.76 -2.79 10.35
N ARG A 286 9.82 -2.18 11.09
CA ARG A 286 9.68 -2.42 12.54
C ARG A 286 9.21 -3.83 12.84
N PHE A 287 8.27 -4.36 12.07
CA PHE A 287 7.79 -5.72 12.21
C PHE A 287 8.89 -6.74 11.89
N GLU A 288 9.67 -6.53 10.82
CA GLU A 288 10.81 -7.37 10.47
C GLU A 288 11.92 -7.32 11.52
N ALA A 289 12.22 -6.13 12.04
CA ALA A 289 13.18 -5.95 13.14
C ALA A 289 12.72 -6.71 14.40
N TYR A 290 11.44 -6.59 14.76
CA TYR A 290 10.85 -7.35 15.87
C TYR A 290 10.96 -8.87 15.64
N GLY A 291 10.65 -9.34 14.42
CA GLY A 291 10.77 -10.76 14.05
C GLY A 291 12.20 -11.29 14.18
N ARG A 292 13.20 -10.53 13.76
CA ARG A 292 14.63 -10.86 13.93
C ARG A 292 15.01 -10.91 15.40
N LEU A 293 14.70 -9.85 16.16
CA LEU A 293 15.02 -9.77 17.59
C LEU A 293 14.39 -10.91 18.40
N LYS A 294 13.14 -11.26 18.09
CA LYS A 294 12.46 -12.40 18.73
C LYS A 294 13.20 -13.72 18.46
N LYS A 295 13.62 -13.97 17.22
CA LYS A 295 14.39 -15.17 16.86
C LYS A 295 15.72 -15.20 17.60
N GLU A 296 16.47 -14.11 17.57
CA GLU A 296 17.76 -13.98 18.26
C GLU A 296 17.64 -14.23 19.77
N LEU A 297 16.61 -13.69 20.42
CA LEU A 297 16.38 -13.89 21.85
C LEU A 297 16.05 -15.36 22.17
N VAL A 298 15.19 -15.99 21.36
CA VAL A 298 14.83 -17.39 21.52
C VAL A 298 16.04 -18.30 21.33
N GLU A 299 16.86 -18.04 20.32
CA GLU A 299 18.10 -18.79 20.08
C GLU A 299 19.10 -18.62 21.22
N LYS A 300 19.31 -17.39 21.69
CA LYS A 300 20.20 -17.09 22.82
C LYS A 300 19.79 -17.82 24.10
N GLU A 301 18.50 -17.81 24.44
CA GLU A 301 18.02 -18.53 25.63
C GLU A 301 18.07 -20.05 25.44
N ARG A 302 17.81 -20.55 24.22
CA ARG A 302 17.97 -21.98 23.88
C ARG A 302 19.40 -22.46 24.09
N ASP A 303 20.37 -21.68 23.64
CA ASP A 303 21.79 -21.96 23.79
C ASP A 303 22.24 -21.87 25.25
N ARG A 304 21.76 -20.86 25.98
CA ARG A 304 22.01 -20.70 27.42
C ARG A 304 21.51 -21.89 28.25
N MET A 305 20.33 -22.41 27.91
CA MET A 305 19.75 -23.59 28.54
C MET A 305 20.36 -24.92 28.06
N ARG A 306 21.27 -24.87 27.07
CA ARG A 306 21.91 -26.05 26.44
C ARG A 306 20.86 -27.08 25.99
N LEU A 307 19.72 -26.62 25.46
CA LEU A 307 18.61 -27.52 25.09
C LEU A 307 19.00 -28.56 24.04
N ASP A 308 20.02 -28.28 23.23
CA ASP A 308 20.58 -29.22 22.27
C ASP A 308 21.32 -30.42 22.92
N GLU A 309 21.61 -30.39 24.21
CA GLU A 309 22.18 -31.53 24.96
C GLU A 309 21.11 -32.51 25.44
N PHE A 310 19.88 -32.04 25.58
CA PHE A 310 18.73 -32.89 25.91
C PHE A 310 18.09 -33.50 24.66
N ARG A 311 18.58 -33.16 23.46
CA ARG A 311 18.17 -33.83 22.22
C ARG A 311 18.86 -35.18 22.10
N PRO A 312 18.12 -36.28 21.91
CA PRO A 312 18.72 -37.60 21.74
C PRO A 312 19.64 -37.59 20.52
N ARG A 313 20.94 -37.75 20.73
CA ARG A 313 21.92 -37.91 19.66
C ARG A 313 22.00 -39.38 19.30
N VAL A 314 21.74 -39.70 18.03
CA VAL A 314 21.95 -41.07 17.54
C VAL A 314 23.42 -41.42 17.74
N LEU A 315 23.70 -42.43 18.58
CA LEU A 315 25.04 -42.96 18.74
C LEU A 315 25.59 -43.36 17.37
N THR A 316 26.76 -42.82 16.99
CA THR A 316 27.46 -43.16 15.73
C THR A 316 27.83 -44.64 15.63
N SER A 317 27.77 -45.37 16.74
CA SER A 317 27.91 -46.83 16.80
C SER A 317 26.66 -47.60 16.35
N PHE A 318 25.56 -46.91 16.02
CA PHE A 318 24.40 -47.52 15.39
C PHE A 318 24.73 -47.82 13.93
N VAL A 319 25.34 -48.99 13.72
CA VAL A 319 25.57 -49.54 12.39
C VAL A 319 24.23 -49.60 11.68
N ARG A 320 24.07 -48.82 10.59
CA ARG A 320 23.02 -49.00 9.58
C ARG A 320 23.09 -50.45 9.10
N ASN A 321 22.39 -51.33 9.78
CA ASN A 321 22.28 -52.70 9.38
C ASN A 321 21.05 -52.81 8.50
N LYS A 322 21.13 -53.57 7.38
CA LYS A 322 20.02 -53.77 6.43
C LYS A 322 18.71 -54.12 7.14
N LEU A 323 18.80 -54.79 8.28
CA LEU A 323 17.67 -55.19 9.12
C LEU A 323 16.87 -54.00 9.68
N ILE A 324 17.52 -52.90 10.05
CA ILE A 324 16.84 -51.70 10.56
C ILE A 324 16.14 -50.96 9.42
N ASP A 325 16.87 -50.68 8.35
CA ASP A 325 16.37 -49.88 7.21
C ASP A 325 15.29 -50.62 6.42
N GLN A 326 15.44 -51.93 6.20
CA GLN A 326 14.56 -52.69 5.32
C GLN A 326 13.39 -53.36 6.05
N VAL A 327 13.52 -53.62 7.37
CA VAL A 327 12.52 -54.38 8.12
C VAL A 327 11.93 -53.55 9.26
N TYR A 328 12.74 -53.06 10.22
CA TYR A 328 12.19 -52.38 11.39
C TYR A 328 11.50 -51.04 11.05
N LEU A 329 12.12 -50.17 10.25
CA LEU A 329 11.52 -48.87 9.91
C LEU A 329 10.18 -49.00 9.17
N ARG A 330 10.03 -50.02 8.30
CA ARG A 330 8.75 -50.29 7.64
C ARG A 330 7.67 -50.73 8.62
N LEU A 331 7.98 -51.71 9.47
CA LEU A 331 7.04 -52.22 10.48
C LEU A 331 6.62 -51.14 11.49
N LEU A 332 7.56 -50.27 11.87
CA LEU A 332 7.31 -49.15 12.77
C LEU A 332 6.49 -48.06 12.11
N GLY A 333 6.85 -47.68 10.87
CA GLY A 333 6.12 -46.70 10.06
C GLY A 333 4.67 -47.12 9.84
N ASP A 334 4.42 -48.39 9.50
CA ASP A 334 3.07 -48.91 9.30
C ASP A 334 2.23 -48.91 10.60
N ASN A 335 2.86 -49.10 11.76
CA ASN A 335 2.19 -49.06 13.06
C ASN A 335 1.93 -47.61 13.52
N LEU A 336 2.91 -46.72 13.36
CA LEU A 336 2.77 -45.28 13.62
C LEU A 336 1.74 -44.63 12.71
N ALA A 337 1.69 -45.01 11.43
CA ALA A 337 0.68 -44.56 10.48
C ALA A 337 -0.74 -44.94 10.91
N LYS A 338 -0.91 -46.11 11.55
CA LYS A 338 -2.18 -46.53 12.17
C LYS A 338 -2.51 -45.75 13.44
N GLN A 339 -1.52 -45.40 14.26
CA GLN A 339 -1.71 -44.66 15.53
C GLN A 339 -1.97 -43.15 15.33
N ILE A 340 -1.16 -42.50 14.49
CA ILE A 340 -1.17 -41.05 14.25
C ILE A 340 -2.21 -40.68 13.17
N GLY A 341 -2.54 -41.62 12.29
CA GLY A 341 -3.39 -41.40 11.13
C GLY A 341 -2.59 -40.94 9.92
N VAL A 342 -2.84 -41.56 8.76
CA VAL A 342 -2.20 -41.18 7.48
C VAL A 342 -2.85 -39.91 6.95
N VAL A 343 -2.05 -38.96 6.45
CA VAL A 343 -2.57 -37.80 5.72
C VAL A 343 -3.04 -38.28 4.32
N GLY A 344 -4.35 -38.51 4.18
CA GLY A 344 -5.02 -38.96 2.96
C GLY A 344 -6.46 -39.42 3.22
N GLU A 345 -7.31 -39.45 2.19
CA GLU A 345 -8.79 -39.60 2.26
C GLU A 345 -9.31 -40.89 2.95
N GLN A 346 -8.46 -41.84 3.32
CA GLN A 346 -8.87 -43.07 4.01
C GLN A 346 -8.58 -43.02 5.52
N LYS A 347 -9.40 -42.25 6.25
CA LYS A 347 -9.42 -42.30 7.73
C LYS A 347 -9.99 -43.65 8.21
N ARG A 348 -9.12 -44.64 8.44
CA ARG A 348 -9.47 -45.80 9.26
C ARG A 348 -9.48 -45.40 10.75
N THR A 349 -10.50 -45.83 11.48
CA THR A 349 -10.81 -45.45 12.87
C THR A 349 -10.00 -46.17 13.95
N ASP A 350 -9.09 -47.07 13.57
CA ASP A 350 -8.38 -47.94 14.51
C ASP A 350 -7.11 -47.26 15.04
N ARG A 351 -7.28 -46.22 15.87
CA ARG A 351 -6.20 -45.46 16.52
C ARG A 351 -5.60 -46.17 17.74
N MET A 352 -5.30 -47.46 17.63
CA MET A 352 -4.63 -48.20 18.69
C MET A 352 -3.53 -49.07 18.11
N GLY A 353 -2.29 -48.77 18.51
CA GLY A 353 -1.14 -49.61 18.24
C GLY A 353 -0.27 -49.64 19.50
N LEU A 354 0.14 -50.82 19.90
CA LEU A 354 1.14 -51.01 20.95
C LEU A 354 2.38 -51.57 20.26
N LEU A 355 3.51 -50.87 20.39
CA LEU A 355 4.79 -51.37 19.93
C LEU A 355 5.50 -52.06 21.10
N LEU A 356 5.61 -53.39 21.03
CA LEU A 356 6.35 -54.17 22.01
C LEU A 356 7.69 -54.60 21.43
N LEU A 357 8.78 -54.06 21.97
CA LEU A 357 10.15 -54.33 21.49
C LEU A 357 10.87 -55.35 22.39
N ILE A 358 10.90 -56.62 21.95
CA ILE A 358 11.56 -57.72 22.67
C ILE A 358 12.90 -58.05 22.00
N SER A 359 13.98 -58.05 22.78
CA SER A 359 15.30 -58.50 22.34
C SER A 359 16.18 -58.83 23.57
N PRO A 360 17.29 -59.57 23.38
CA PRO A 360 18.27 -59.83 24.43
C PRO A 360 18.97 -58.54 24.91
N PRO A 361 19.58 -58.53 26.11
CA PRO A 361 20.38 -57.40 26.60
C PRO A 361 21.52 -57.06 25.63
N GLY A 362 21.77 -55.77 25.39
CA GLY A 362 22.87 -55.31 24.52
C GLY A 362 22.57 -55.23 23.01
N TYR A 363 21.39 -55.65 22.55
CA TYR A 363 21.01 -55.63 21.13
C TYR A 363 20.40 -54.30 20.63
N GLY A 364 20.72 -53.18 21.28
CA GLY A 364 20.42 -51.84 20.75
C GLY A 364 18.97 -51.38 20.80
N LYS A 365 18.11 -51.93 21.68
CA LYS A 365 16.70 -51.48 21.84
C LYS A 365 16.59 -49.99 22.17
N THR A 366 17.38 -49.53 23.14
CA THR A 366 17.40 -48.13 23.56
C THR A 366 17.86 -47.22 22.42
N THR A 367 18.91 -47.64 21.71
CA THR A 367 19.46 -46.88 20.57
C THR A 367 18.48 -46.81 19.39
N LEU A 368 17.70 -47.87 19.14
CA LEU A 368 16.63 -47.85 18.14
C LEU A 368 15.51 -46.89 18.52
N MET A 369 15.11 -46.85 19.80
CA MET A 369 14.10 -45.90 20.29
C MET A 369 14.60 -44.44 20.21
N GLU A 370 15.85 -44.19 20.56
CA GLU A 370 16.49 -42.88 20.41
C GLU A 370 16.59 -42.46 18.94
N TYR A 371 16.90 -43.39 18.04
CA TYR A 371 16.92 -43.15 16.59
C TYR A 371 15.53 -42.76 16.05
N LEU A 372 14.50 -43.51 16.46
CA LEU A 372 13.12 -43.22 16.05
C LEU A 372 12.63 -41.88 16.58
N ALA A 373 12.90 -41.58 17.85
CA ALA A 373 12.54 -40.30 18.48
C ALA A 373 13.31 -39.10 17.92
N ASN A 374 14.46 -39.32 17.27
CA ASN A 374 15.19 -38.27 16.56
C ASN A 374 14.65 -38.05 15.13
N ARG A 375 14.19 -39.13 14.47
CA ARG A 375 13.70 -39.12 13.07
C ARG A 375 12.23 -38.69 12.92
N LEU A 376 11.42 -38.92 13.94
CA LEU A 376 10.02 -38.47 14.07
C LEU A 376 10.00 -37.15 14.85
#